data_AF-A0A928FI01-F1
#
_entry.id   AF-A0A928FI01-F1
#
_cell.length_a   1.000
_cell.length_b   1.000
_cell.length_c   1.000
_cell.angle_alpha   90.00
_cell.angle_beta   90.00
_cell.angle_gamma   90.00
#
_symmetry.space_group_name_H-M   'P 1'
#
loop_
_entity.id
_entity.type
_entity.pdbx_description
1 polymer ?
#
loop_
_entity_poly.entity_id
_entity_poly.type
_entity_poly.pdbx_seq_one_letter_code
_entity_poly.pdbx_strand_id
1 'polypeptide(L)'
;MKNFTKLLVLALVAIVMAALLSVCVSAEAEAPAIPDPRELKPGSDRVVFIKDAPRDEDNKLTGEPLAGDGTGTDAENPLKPTEDHERFDPSAERKRWHVLTAFYQAVEMLADTGGTIVICGPIYVDIDQVGDNGASSVRDLETVRFGDKVIKFTSVYDGVDYRETAGAKITLQTPAMLNILGSTIWENIDFYTDGTDRAVCFGDYTTLVGEGINCYPTDDAFEGVAQNYISLSAGHRYNSSKNKTPNLVVQSGTYNKITGASWGTVATNAQENCNVNLTIEGTTTVLGVVSGTVNTKSPFGGHVNITINSGTFECDINAVGSTGMTNTDGIAKIKINGGNFINAWSINQSAMGATNNMPADCSVDFSEWKGDDLNLAFAFGVITDITNIKLPEGKTAEYLQEIVKNYIPEETEPEETEPEATEPVATQPVESQPAEATDPVEETEPEASTPSEGEGEDEGKADEKEEGGNGWILWVAIVAGVVVVAAIIVVVLKKKKN
;
A
#
# COMPACT_ATOMS: atom_id res chain seq x y z
N MET A 1 12.53 -65.95 -21.56
CA MET A 1 11.13 -65.49 -21.66
C MET A 1 10.64 -64.72 -20.42
N LYS A 2 10.62 -65.29 -19.20
CA LYS A 2 10.08 -64.60 -18.00
C LYS A 2 10.69 -63.22 -17.71
N ASN A 3 12.00 -63.04 -17.94
CA ASN A 3 12.67 -61.75 -17.70
C ASN A 3 12.37 -60.71 -18.79
N PHE A 4 12.09 -61.15 -20.02
CA PHE A 4 11.74 -60.25 -21.12
C PHE A 4 10.34 -59.66 -20.92
N THR A 5 9.38 -60.46 -20.46
CA THR A 5 8.02 -60.01 -20.14
C THR A 5 8.02 -58.97 -19.02
N LYS A 6 8.86 -59.14 -17.97
CA LYS A 6 8.99 -58.15 -16.90
C LYS A 6 9.57 -56.83 -17.40
N LEU A 7 10.59 -56.89 -18.27
CA LEU A 7 11.21 -55.69 -18.84
C LEU A 7 10.22 -54.91 -19.73
N LEU A 8 9.43 -55.64 -20.52
CA LEU A 8 8.40 -55.05 -21.39
C LEU A 8 7.31 -54.35 -20.58
N VAL A 9 6.85 -54.96 -19.48
CA VAL A 9 5.83 -54.36 -18.59
C VAL A 9 6.36 -53.10 -17.91
N LEU A 10 7.60 -53.12 -17.42
CA LEU A 10 8.24 -51.92 -16.83
C LEU A 10 8.38 -50.77 -17.84
N ALA A 11 8.79 -51.08 -19.07
CA ALA A 11 8.87 -50.08 -20.13
C ALA A 11 7.49 -49.49 -20.47
N LEU A 12 6.45 -50.32 -20.53
CA LEU A 12 5.09 -49.86 -20.81
C LEU A 12 4.56 -48.95 -19.70
N VAL A 13 4.80 -49.31 -18.43
CA VAL A 13 4.41 -48.50 -17.27
C VAL A 13 5.14 -47.15 -17.28
N ALA A 14 6.43 -47.13 -17.60
CA ALA A 14 7.18 -45.88 -17.71
C ALA A 14 6.63 -44.96 -18.82
N ILE A 15 6.27 -45.52 -19.98
CA ILE A 15 5.67 -44.76 -21.09
C ILE A 15 4.30 -44.21 -20.70
N VAL A 16 3.45 -45.01 -20.04
CA VAL A 16 2.12 -44.56 -19.60
C VAL A 16 2.24 -43.49 -18.53
N MET A 17 3.18 -43.61 -17.59
CA MET A 17 3.44 -42.60 -16.56
C MET A 17 3.97 -41.30 -17.18
N ALA A 18 4.88 -41.38 -18.16
CA ALA A 18 5.37 -40.20 -18.88
C ALA A 18 4.26 -39.52 -19.71
N ALA A 19 3.39 -40.30 -20.34
CA ALA A 19 2.24 -39.77 -21.08
C ALA A 19 1.20 -39.14 -20.13
N LEU A 20 0.92 -39.76 -18.99
CA LEU A 20 0.03 -39.19 -17.96
C LEU A 20 0.62 -37.92 -17.35
N LEU A 21 1.93 -37.88 -17.06
CA LEU A 21 2.60 -36.64 -16.65
C LEU A 21 2.51 -35.56 -17.75
N SER A 22 2.74 -35.92 -19.01
CA SER A 22 2.63 -34.97 -20.13
C SER A 22 1.21 -34.44 -20.31
N VAL A 23 0.18 -35.27 -20.10
CA VAL A 23 -1.23 -34.85 -20.17
C VAL A 23 -1.63 -34.01 -18.96
N CYS A 24 -1.11 -34.31 -17.76
CA CYS A 24 -1.34 -33.50 -16.57
C CYS A 24 -0.62 -32.15 -16.62
N VAL A 25 0.55 -32.05 -17.27
CA VAL A 25 1.27 -30.77 -17.47
C VAL A 25 0.65 -29.94 -18.59
N SER A 26 0.07 -30.55 -19.64
CA SER A 26 -0.63 -29.83 -20.71
C SER A 26 -2.09 -29.47 -20.40
N ALA A 27 -2.62 -29.84 -19.23
CA ALA A 27 -3.98 -29.50 -18.80
C ALA A 27 -4.02 -28.34 -17.78
N GLU A 28 -2.97 -27.53 -17.71
CA GLU A 28 -3.15 -26.13 -17.32
C GLU A 28 -4.00 -25.49 -18.42
N ALA A 29 -5.31 -25.47 -18.20
CA ALA A 29 -6.20 -24.65 -19.00
C ALA A 29 -5.58 -23.25 -19.02
N GLU A 30 -5.21 -22.76 -20.21
CA GLU A 30 -4.65 -21.41 -20.36
C GLU A 30 -5.56 -20.48 -19.57
N ALA A 31 -5.02 -19.95 -18.47
CA ALA A 31 -5.77 -19.00 -17.66
C ALA A 31 -6.27 -17.92 -18.63
N PRO A 32 -7.56 -17.53 -18.56
CA PRO A 32 -8.11 -16.57 -19.49
C PRO A 32 -7.19 -15.36 -19.57
N ALA A 33 -6.85 -14.94 -20.79
CA ALA A 33 -5.91 -13.85 -21.01
C ALA A 33 -6.40 -12.64 -20.21
N ILE A 34 -5.55 -12.17 -19.30
CA ILE A 34 -5.87 -11.02 -18.47
C ILE A 34 -5.83 -9.81 -19.40
N PRO A 35 -6.89 -9.01 -19.49
CA PRO A 35 -6.89 -7.84 -20.36
C PRO A 35 -5.76 -6.89 -19.96
N ASP A 36 -5.06 -6.33 -20.95
CA ASP A 36 -4.10 -5.26 -20.72
C ASP A 36 -4.88 -4.03 -20.21
N PRO A 37 -4.54 -3.45 -19.04
CA PRO A 37 -5.23 -2.28 -18.51
C PRO A 37 -5.25 -1.09 -19.48
N ARG A 38 -4.26 -1.00 -20.39
CA ARG A 38 -4.16 0.05 -21.43
C ARG A 38 -5.23 -0.08 -22.52
N GLU A 39 -5.80 -1.27 -22.69
CA GLU A 39 -6.85 -1.53 -23.67
C GLU A 39 -8.27 -1.37 -23.09
N LEU A 40 -8.39 -1.08 -21.78
CA LEU A 40 -9.67 -0.85 -21.14
C LEU A 40 -10.39 0.34 -21.78
N LYS A 41 -11.71 0.23 -21.89
CA LYS A 41 -12.60 1.29 -22.34
C LYS A 41 -13.78 1.38 -21.39
N PRO A 42 -14.36 2.56 -21.14
CA PRO A 42 -15.59 2.69 -20.40
C PRO A 42 -16.66 1.72 -20.89
N GLY A 43 -17.39 1.08 -19.96
CA GLY A 43 -18.40 0.08 -20.31
C GLY A 43 -19.60 0.63 -21.10
N SER A 44 -19.80 1.95 -21.06
CA SER A 44 -20.83 2.68 -21.81
C SER A 44 -20.41 4.12 -22.07
N ASP A 45 -21.13 4.82 -22.95
CA ASP A 45 -20.96 6.26 -23.18
C ASP A 45 -21.63 7.13 -22.10
N ARG A 46 -22.15 6.52 -21.02
CA ARG A 46 -22.77 7.28 -19.93
C ARG A 46 -21.71 8.07 -19.17
N VAL A 47 -22.04 9.32 -18.84
CA VAL A 47 -21.18 10.24 -18.12
C VAL A 47 -21.90 10.76 -16.90
N VAL A 48 -21.22 10.76 -15.75
CA VAL A 48 -21.74 11.31 -14.49
C VAL A 48 -20.78 12.38 -14.01
N PHE A 49 -21.26 13.61 -13.86
CA PHE A 49 -20.48 14.70 -13.29
C PHE A 49 -20.68 14.73 -11.79
N ILE A 50 -19.60 14.95 -11.04
CA ILE A 50 -19.63 15.00 -9.58
C ILE A 50 -18.86 16.20 -9.02
N LYS A 51 -19.41 16.78 -7.95
CA LYS A 51 -18.70 17.66 -7.01
C LYS A 51 -19.37 17.54 -5.64
N ASP A 52 -18.59 17.68 -4.57
CA ASP A 52 -19.17 17.76 -3.23
C ASP A 52 -19.69 19.19 -2.97
N ALA A 53 -20.58 19.30 -1.99
CA ALA A 53 -20.99 20.60 -1.50
C ALA A 53 -19.79 21.36 -0.89
N PRO A 54 -19.82 22.71 -0.89
CA PRO A 54 -18.81 23.50 -0.19
C PRO A 54 -18.73 23.08 1.29
N ARG A 55 -17.52 23.10 1.85
CA ARG A 55 -17.33 22.91 3.29
C ARG A 55 -17.35 24.25 4.04
N ASP A 56 -17.85 24.25 5.27
CA ASP A 56 -17.73 25.38 6.19
C ASP A 56 -16.34 25.44 6.84
N GLU A 57 -16.15 26.41 7.73
CA GLU A 57 -14.92 26.60 8.51
C GLU A 57 -14.61 25.43 9.46
N ASP A 58 -15.62 24.65 9.84
CA ASP A 58 -15.49 23.42 10.63
C ASP A 58 -15.18 22.20 9.74
N ASN A 59 -14.93 22.41 8.44
CA ASN A 59 -14.72 21.35 7.46
C ASN A 59 -15.96 20.42 7.31
N LYS A 60 -17.18 20.89 7.59
CA LYS A 60 -18.43 20.14 7.36
C LYS A 60 -19.08 20.54 6.04
N LEU A 61 -19.71 19.59 5.36
CA LEU A 61 -20.45 19.87 4.12
C LEU A 61 -21.66 20.78 4.41
N THR A 62 -21.78 21.90 3.69
CA THR A 62 -22.84 22.91 3.87
C THR A 62 -24.06 22.70 2.97
N GLY A 63 -24.11 21.58 2.23
CA GLY A 63 -25.19 21.25 1.30
C GLY A 63 -25.16 19.77 0.88
N GLU A 64 -26.07 19.39 -0.02
CA GLU A 64 -26.09 18.03 -0.58
C GLU A 64 -25.00 17.87 -1.66
N PRO A 65 -24.26 16.75 -1.67
CA PRO A 65 -23.37 16.41 -2.79
C PRO A 65 -24.17 16.33 -4.09
N LEU A 66 -23.55 16.71 -5.21
CA LEU A 66 -24.21 16.74 -6.52
C LEU A 66 -23.61 15.67 -7.43
N ALA A 67 -24.46 14.74 -7.87
CA ALA A 67 -24.17 13.79 -8.95
C ALA A 67 -25.26 13.91 -10.02
N GLY A 68 -24.87 14.11 -11.28
CA GLY A 68 -25.81 14.31 -12.39
C GLY A 68 -25.33 13.63 -13.67
N ASP A 69 -26.26 13.13 -14.48
CA ASP A 69 -26.00 12.31 -15.68
C ASP A 69 -25.54 13.11 -16.92
N GLY A 70 -25.10 14.36 -16.73
CA GLY A 70 -24.47 15.14 -17.79
C GLY A 70 -25.36 15.48 -18.99
N THR A 71 -26.66 15.28 -18.89
CA THR A 71 -27.62 15.65 -19.95
C THR A 71 -27.79 17.18 -20.10
N GLY A 72 -27.23 17.96 -19.17
CA GLY A 72 -27.18 19.42 -19.24
C GLY A 72 -26.29 19.92 -20.38
N THR A 73 -26.78 20.88 -21.15
CA THR A 73 -26.10 21.43 -22.35
C THR A 73 -24.96 22.40 -22.03
N ASP A 74 -24.59 22.59 -20.76
CA ASP A 74 -23.60 23.56 -20.31
C ASP A 74 -22.34 22.85 -19.82
N ALA A 75 -21.30 22.83 -20.66
CA ALA A 75 -20.02 22.21 -20.33
C ALA A 75 -19.28 22.94 -19.18
N GLU A 76 -19.54 24.23 -18.96
CA GLU A 76 -18.90 25.01 -17.89
C GLU A 76 -19.58 24.79 -16.53
N ASN A 77 -20.86 24.37 -16.53
CA ASN A 77 -21.59 24.05 -15.32
C ASN A 77 -22.55 22.86 -15.53
N PRO A 78 -22.01 21.65 -15.69
CA PRO A 78 -22.81 20.45 -16.02
C PRO A 78 -23.77 20.04 -14.90
N LEU A 79 -23.62 20.62 -13.70
CA LEU A 79 -24.45 20.39 -12.52
C LEU A 79 -25.44 21.53 -12.25
N LYS A 80 -25.65 22.44 -13.19
CA LYS A 80 -26.72 23.44 -13.05
C LYS A 80 -28.06 22.69 -12.97
N PRO A 81 -28.85 22.85 -11.89
CA PRO A 81 -30.11 22.14 -11.76
C PRO A 81 -31.01 22.50 -12.94
N THR A 82 -31.27 21.54 -13.82
CA THR A 82 -32.48 21.59 -14.63
C THR A 82 -33.66 21.31 -13.68
N GLU A 83 -34.81 21.97 -13.88
CA GLU A 83 -35.98 21.82 -12.99
C GLU A 83 -36.50 20.37 -12.88
N ASP A 84 -35.98 19.45 -13.71
CA ASP A 84 -36.43 18.08 -13.89
C ASP A 84 -35.41 16.98 -13.50
N HIS A 85 -34.32 17.28 -12.77
CA HIS A 85 -33.44 16.20 -12.31
C HIS A 85 -34.21 15.27 -11.36
N GLU A 86 -34.49 14.04 -11.83
CA GLU A 86 -35.04 12.97 -11.00
C GLU A 86 -34.08 12.73 -9.82
N ARG A 87 -34.52 13.16 -8.64
CA ARG A 87 -33.80 12.98 -7.39
C ARG A 87 -33.60 11.49 -7.16
N PHE A 88 -32.34 11.04 -7.07
CA PHE A 88 -32.04 9.68 -6.67
C PHE A 88 -32.53 9.46 -5.23
N ASP A 89 -33.58 8.67 -5.03
CA ASP A 89 -34.05 8.23 -3.71
C ASP A 89 -33.37 6.90 -3.37
N PRO A 90 -32.28 6.91 -2.56
CA PRO A 90 -31.67 5.67 -2.12
C PRO A 90 -32.70 4.87 -1.31
N SER A 91 -33.05 3.68 -1.82
CA SER A 91 -34.03 2.79 -1.21
C SER A 91 -33.86 2.63 0.31
N ALA A 92 -34.99 2.55 1.03
CA ALA A 92 -35.05 2.66 2.49
C ALA A 92 -34.20 1.67 3.31
N GLU A 93 -33.76 0.54 2.74
CA GLU A 93 -32.92 -0.43 3.43
C GLU A 93 -31.43 -0.08 3.46
N ARG A 94 -30.95 0.85 2.61
CA ARG A 94 -29.54 1.31 2.59
C ARG A 94 -29.29 2.61 3.36
N LYS A 95 -30.29 3.11 4.09
CA LYS A 95 -30.23 4.38 4.84
C LYS A 95 -29.35 4.37 6.11
N ARG A 96 -28.75 3.23 6.48
CA ARG A 96 -28.10 3.09 7.80
C ARG A 96 -26.65 3.57 7.89
N TRP A 97 -25.95 3.87 6.79
CA TRP A 97 -24.49 4.13 6.84
C TRP A 97 -23.94 5.18 5.88
N HIS A 98 -24.80 6.00 5.27
CA HIS A 98 -24.47 6.61 3.99
C HIS A 98 -24.98 8.05 3.88
N VAL A 99 -24.21 9.00 4.41
CA VAL A 99 -23.99 10.20 3.61
C VAL A 99 -23.06 9.73 2.48
N LEU A 100 -23.60 9.26 1.36
CA LEU A 100 -22.76 8.86 0.23
C LEU A 100 -22.29 10.17 -0.41
N THR A 101 -20.99 10.45 -0.33
CA THR A 101 -20.36 11.52 -1.11
C THR A 101 -20.74 11.39 -2.58
N ALA A 102 -20.65 12.47 -3.37
CA ALA A 102 -21.04 12.44 -4.78
C ALA A 102 -20.32 11.31 -5.55
N PHE A 103 -19.10 11.01 -5.12
CA PHE A 103 -18.28 9.90 -5.60
C PHE A 103 -19.00 8.54 -5.58
N TYR A 104 -19.51 8.11 -4.43
CA TYR A 104 -20.11 6.77 -4.31
C TYR A 104 -21.44 6.66 -5.07
N GLN A 105 -22.23 7.72 -5.06
CA GLN A 105 -23.49 7.76 -5.81
C GLN A 105 -23.22 7.59 -7.30
N ALA A 106 -22.21 8.28 -7.84
CA ALA A 106 -21.83 8.13 -9.24
C ALA A 106 -21.33 6.72 -9.58
N VAL A 107 -20.55 6.09 -8.69
CA VAL A 107 -20.15 4.69 -8.86
C VAL A 107 -21.38 3.78 -8.87
N GLU A 108 -22.35 3.99 -7.99
CA GLU A 108 -23.60 3.22 -7.96
C GLU A 108 -24.43 3.39 -9.23
N MET A 109 -24.55 4.63 -9.75
CA MET A 109 -25.26 4.93 -11.00
C MET A 109 -24.67 4.22 -12.23
N LEU A 110 -23.36 3.92 -12.19
CA LEU A 110 -22.62 3.29 -13.28
C LEU A 110 -22.26 1.83 -13.00
N ALA A 111 -22.64 1.27 -11.85
CA ALA A 111 -22.18 -0.06 -11.44
C ALA A 111 -22.59 -1.17 -12.41
N ASP A 112 -23.78 -1.08 -13.00
CA ASP A 112 -24.29 -2.09 -13.94
C ASP A 112 -23.83 -1.86 -15.39
N THR A 113 -23.46 -0.63 -15.73
CA THR A 113 -23.18 -0.23 -17.13
C THR A 113 -21.72 0.10 -17.42
N GLY A 114 -20.91 0.37 -16.39
CA GLY A 114 -19.69 1.15 -16.56
C GLY A 114 -19.99 2.57 -17.07
N GLY A 115 -18.95 3.34 -17.40
CA GLY A 115 -19.09 4.70 -17.92
C GLY A 115 -17.94 5.60 -17.51
N THR A 116 -18.16 6.92 -17.55
CA THR A 116 -17.19 7.92 -17.13
C THR A 116 -17.75 8.75 -15.97
N ILE A 117 -16.97 8.91 -14.91
CA ILE A 117 -17.21 9.85 -13.83
C ILE A 117 -16.27 11.03 -14.03
N VAL A 118 -16.85 12.22 -14.16
CA VAL A 118 -16.13 13.48 -14.34
C VAL A 118 -16.12 14.24 -13.02
N ILE A 119 -14.95 14.44 -12.44
CA ILE A 119 -14.76 15.22 -11.22
C ILE A 119 -14.65 16.68 -11.64
N CYS A 120 -15.72 17.43 -11.38
CA CYS A 120 -15.88 18.81 -11.83
C CYS A 120 -15.72 19.84 -10.69
N GLY A 121 -15.18 19.40 -9.55
CA GLY A 121 -14.90 20.22 -8.38
C GLY A 121 -14.28 19.39 -7.26
N PRO A 122 -14.00 19.98 -6.09
CA PRO A 122 -13.46 19.25 -4.95
C PRO A 122 -14.37 18.10 -4.51
N ILE A 123 -13.76 16.95 -4.23
CA ILE A 123 -14.38 15.76 -3.63
C ILE A 123 -13.59 15.40 -2.39
N TYR A 124 -14.29 15.08 -1.31
CA TYR A 124 -13.70 14.67 -0.05
C TYR A 124 -14.18 13.26 0.29
N VAL A 125 -13.22 12.38 0.56
CA VAL A 125 -13.48 11.00 0.97
C VAL A 125 -13.09 10.89 2.44
N ASP A 126 -14.09 10.86 3.32
CA ASP A 126 -13.93 11.00 4.78
C ASP A 126 -14.75 9.93 5.54
N ILE A 127 -14.28 9.56 6.73
CA ILE A 127 -14.89 8.60 7.65
C ILE A 127 -15.81 9.25 8.67
N ASP A 128 -15.74 10.57 8.90
CA ASP A 128 -16.62 11.25 9.89
C ASP A 128 -18.13 11.06 9.61
N GLN A 129 -18.47 10.55 8.43
CA GLN A 129 -19.83 10.16 8.05
C GLN A 129 -20.24 8.75 8.53
N VAL A 130 -19.33 7.98 9.13
CA VAL A 130 -19.53 6.59 9.55
C VAL A 130 -19.48 6.48 11.07
N GLY A 131 -20.48 7.08 11.73
CA GLY A 131 -20.88 6.89 13.14
C GLY A 131 -19.82 6.37 14.13
N ASP A 132 -19.43 7.26 15.03
CA ASP A 132 -18.53 7.08 16.19
C ASP A 132 -18.75 5.73 16.91
N ASN A 133 -17.93 4.72 16.61
CA ASN A 133 -17.89 3.45 17.34
C ASN A 133 -16.49 3.19 17.92
N GLY A 134 -15.80 4.23 18.37
CA GLY A 134 -14.69 4.16 19.34
C GLY A 134 -13.48 3.27 19.00
N ALA A 135 -13.39 2.70 17.80
CA ALA A 135 -12.30 1.84 17.39
C ALA A 135 -11.34 2.63 16.50
N SER A 136 -10.09 2.74 16.93
CA SER A 136 -8.90 3.16 16.18
C SER A 136 -8.61 2.33 14.92
N SER A 137 -9.55 1.47 14.50
CA SER A 137 -9.49 0.70 13.28
C SER A 137 -9.90 1.60 12.11
N VAL A 138 -8.91 2.01 11.33
CA VAL A 138 -9.06 2.58 9.99
C VAL A 138 -10.24 1.92 9.26
N ARG A 139 -11.31 2.67 8.97
CA ARG A 139 -12.50 2.12 8.29
C ARG A 139 -12.28 2.13 6.78
N ASP A 140 -12.66 1.03 6.17
CA ASP A 140 -12.64 0.89 4.73
C ASP A 140 -13.91 1.50 4.16
N LEU A 141 -13.76 2.43 3.23
CA LEU A 141 -14.89 2.92 2.46
C LEU A 141 -14.93 2.10 1.17
N GLU A 142 -15.87 1.17 1.11
CA GLU A 142 -16.06 0.28 -0.03
C GLU A 142 -17.12 0.84 -0.97
N THR A 143 -16.79 0.91 -2.27
CA THR A 143 -17.81 1.18 -3.29
C THR A 143 -18.72 -0.03 -3.46
N VAL A 144 -19.88 0.17 -4.10
CA VAL A 144 -20.63 -0.96 -4.64
C VAL A 144 -19.74 -1.74 -5.61
N ARG A 145 -19.94 -3.06 -5.69
CA ARG A 145 -19.20 -3.93 -6.60
C ARG A 145 -19.76 -3.81 -8.01
N PHE A 146 -18.91 -3.46 -8.97
CA PHE A 146 -19.28 -3.34 -10.38
C PHE A 146 -18.49 -4.28 -11.30
N GLY A 147 -17.63 -5.12 -10.72
CA GLY A 147 -17.12 -6.32 -11.39
C GLY A 147 -16.25 -6.00 -12.61
N ASP A 148 -16.62 -6.58 -13.75
CA ASP A 148 -15.94 -6.44 -15.04
C ASP A 148 -16.36 -5.18 -15.81
N LYS A 149 -17.33 -4.41 -15.31
CA LYS A 149 -17.67 -3.11 -15.88
C LYS A 149 -16.52 -2.16 -15.62
N VAL A 150 -16.22 -1.35 -16.63
CA VAL A 150 -15.13 -0.38 -16.56
C VAL A 150 -15.71 0.99 -16.28
N ILE A 151 -15.29 1.59 -15.17
CA ILE A 151 -15.57 2.99 -14.83
C ILE A 151 -14.29 3.80 -14.99
N LYS A 152 -14.35 4.84 -15.82
CA LYS A 152 -13.29 5.83 -15.96
C LYS A 152 -13.53 6.99 -15.00
N PHE A 153 -12.51 7.43 -14.28
CA PHE A 153 -12.49 8.64 -13.47
C PHE A 153 -11.58 9.66 -14.14
N THR A 154 -12.06 10.88 -14.34
CA THR A 154 -11.26 11.97 -14.91
C THR A 154 -11.72 13.35 -14.47
N SER A 155 -10.83 14.35 -14.49
CA SER A 155 -11.19 15.76 -14.34
C SER A 155 -11.09 16.53 -15.66
N VAL A 156 -10.90 15.84 -16.79
CA VAL A 156 -10.91 16.44 -18.13
C VAL A 156 -12.04 15.85 -18.96
N TYR A 157 -12.96 16.69 -19.43
CA TYR A 157 -14.06 16.24 -20.27
C TYR A 157 -14.46 17.34 -21.26
N ASP A 158 -14.75 16.95 -22.51
CA ASP A 158 -15.13 17.85 -23.61
C ASP A 158 -14.18 19.06 -23.80
N GLY A 159 -12.88 18.83 -23.62
CA GLY A 159 -11.84 19.86 -23.74
C GLY A 159 -11.69 20.82 -22.56
N VAL A 160 -12.49 20.64 -21.49
CA VAL A 160 -12.39 21.42 -20.25
C VAL A 160 -11.59 20.65 -19.22
N ASP A 161 -10.56 21.29 -18.63
CA ASP A 161 -9.86 20.78 -17.44
C ASP A 161 -10.48 21.40 -16.18
N TYR A 162 -11.19 20.58 -15.41
CA TYR A 162 -11.85 21.02 -14.19
C TYR A 162 -10.89 21.22 -13.02
N ARG A 163 -9.64 20.75 -13.11
CA ARG A 163 -8.62 21.05 -12.09
C ARG A 163 -8.29 22.53 -12.12
N GLU A 164 -8.17 23.08 -13.33
CA GLU A 164 -7.87 24.49 -13.56
C GLU A 164 -9.11 25.37 -13.38
N THR A 165 -10.25 24.96 -13.94
CA THR A 165 -11.45 25.82 -14.00
C THR A 165 -12.30 25.77 -12.73
N ALA A 166 -12.28 24.65 -12.00
CA ALA A 166 -13.15 24.41 -10.86
C ALA A 166 -12.44 23.85 -9.62
N GLY A 167 -11.10 23.75 -9.64
CA GLY A 167 -10.33 23.19 -8.53
C GLY A 167 -10.63 21.70 -8.27
N ALA A 168 -10.97 20.94 -9.31
CA ALA A 168 -11.26 19.52 -9.22
C ALA A 168 -10.12 18.74 -8.59
N LYS A 169 -10.40 18.06 -7.48
CA LYS A 169 -9.44 17.22 -6.75
C LYS A 169 -10.16 16.20 -5.89
N ILE A 170 -9.48 15.11 -5.55
CA ILE A 170 -9.97 14.13 -4.58
C ILE A 170 -9.07 14.20 -3.34
N THR A 171 -9.64 14.58 -2.20
CA THR A 171 -8.95 14.58 -0.91
C THR A 171 -9.35 13.35 -0.10
N LEU A 172 -8.38 12.48 0.19
CA LEU A 172 -8.55 11.37 1.13
C LEU A 172 -8.30 11.86 2.55
N GLN A 173 -9.36 12.00 3.34
CA GLN A 173 -9.29 12.51 4.71
C GLN A 173 -9.08 11.40 5.73
N THR A 174 -8.46 11.70 6.85
CA THR A 174 -8.07 10.73 7.86
C THR A 174 -9.29 10.16 8.60
N PRO A 175 -9.35 8.83 8.89
CA PRO A 175 -8.46 7.74 8.48
C PRO A 175 -8.95 6.95 7.24
N ALA A 176 -9.33 7.61 6.14
CA ALA A 176 -9.96 6.95 5.00
C ALA A 176 -9.00 6.10 4.17
N MET A 177 -9.50 4.93 3.77
CA MET A 177 -8.99 4.17 2.63
C MET A 177 -10.13 3.91 1.67
N LEU A 178 -9.90 4.22 0.40
CA LEU A 178 -10.88 4.07 -0.66
C LEU A 178 -10.73 2.68 -1.29
N ASN A 179 -11.70 1.79 -1.11
CA ASN A 179 -11.75 0.50 -1.78
C ASN A 179 -12.75 0.55 -2.95
N ILE A 180 -12.24 0.43 -4.17
CA ILE A 180 -13.03 0.41 -5.40
C ILE A 180 -13.15 -1.02 -5.90
N LEU A 181 -14.38 -1.50 -6.02
CA LEU A 181 -14.68 -2.91 -6.25
C LEU A 181 -15.08 -3.22 -7.71
N GLY A 182 -14.26 -2.77 -8.66
CA GLY A 182 -14.37 -3.13 -10.08
C GLY A 182 -13.24 -2.56 -10.93
N SER A 183 -13.24 -2.86 -12.23
CA SER A 183 -12.21 -2.41 -13.16
C SER A 183 -12.25 -0.91 -13.43
N THR A 184 -11.11 -0.23 -13.35
CA THR A 184 -11.10 1.24 -13.45
C THR A 184 -10.01 1.83 -14.34
N ILE A 185 -10.29 3.02 -14.84
CA ILE A 185 -9.32 3.89 -15.51
C ILE A 185 -9.28 5.22 -14.77
N TRP A 186 -8.10 5.75 -14.48
CA TRP A 186 -7.91 7.04 -13.80
C TRP A 186 -7.00 7.91 -14.66
N GLU A 187 -7.45 9.11 -15.02
CA GLU A 187 -6.65 10.04 -15.85
C GLU A 187 -6.95 11.49 -15.47
N ASN A 188 -5.93 12.35 -15.48
CA ASN A 188 -6.08 13.78 -15.21
C ASN A 188 -6.75 14.08 -13.85
N ILE A 189 -6.25 13.47 -12.77
CA ILE A 189 -6.78 13.60 -11.41
C ILE A 189 -5.72 14.17 -10.49
N ASP A 190 -6.12 15.13 -9.64
CA ASP A 190 -5.30 15.59 -8.54
C ASP A 190 -5.77 14.92 -7.24
N PHE A 191 -4.88 14.14 -6.63
CA PHE A 191 -5.08 13.51 -5.33
C PHE A 191 -4.41 14.33 -4.22
N TYR A 192 -5.15 14.52 -3.14
CA TYR A 192 -4.67 15.09 -1.90
C TYR A 192 -4.93 14.11 -0.77
N THR A 193 -4.14 14.23 0.29
CA THR A 193 -4.35 13.54 1.56
C THR A 193 -4.19 14.56 2.68
N ASP A 194 -4.86 14.37 3.81
CA ASP A 194 -4.66 15.18 5.02
C ASP A 194 -3.89 14.42 6.13
N GLY A 195 -3.46 13.18 5.86
CA GLY A 195 -2.70 12.39 6.81
C GLY A 195 -1.82 11.32 6.19
N THR A 196 -1.23 10.49 7.06
CA THR A 196 -0.27 9.45 6.69
C THR A 196 -0.95 8.11 6.38
N ASP A 197 -0.34 7.31 5.51
CA ASP A 197 -0.82 5.96 5.14
C ASP A 197 -2.27 5.95 4.58
N ARG A 198 -2.59 6.84 3.64
CA ARG A 198 -3.83 6.75 2.85
C ARG A 198 -3.64 5.86 1.63
N ALA A 199 -4.70 5.15 1.22
CA ALA A 199 -4.69 4.36 0.01
C ALA A 199 -5.94 4.48 -0.84
N VAL A 200 -5.72 4.25 -2.13
CA VAL A 200 -6.72 3.77 -3.06
C VAL A 200 -6.43 2.29 -3.35
N CYS A 201 -7.39 1.43 -3.05
CA CYS A 201 -7.35 -0.01 -3.19
C CYS A 201 -8.33 -0.44 -4.28
N PHE A 202 -7.90 -1.22 -5.25
CA PHE A 202 -8.68 -1.55 -6.46
C PHE A 202 -9.30 -2.96 -6.43
N GLY A 203 -9.48 -3.54 -5.24
CA GLY A 203 -10.40 -4.67 -5.04
C GLY A 203 -10.08 -5.96 -5.82
N ASP A 204 -8.82 -6.14 -6.24
CA ASP A 204 -8.33 -7.25 -7.07
C ASP A 204 -8.76 -7.22 -8.55
N TYR A 205 -9.04 -6.04 -9.10
CA TYR A 205 -9.47 -5.87 -10.50
C TYR A 205 -8.36 -5.35 -11.42
N THR A 206 -8.67 -5.30 -12.72
CA THR A 206 -7.83 -4.65 -13.73
C THR A 206 -8.00 -3.14 -13.64
N THR A 207 -6.90 -2.42 -13.37
CA THR A 207 -6.90 -0.97 -13.19
C THR A 207 -5.76 -0.32 -13.97
N LEU A 208 -6.10 0.77 -14.66
CA LEU A 208 -5.14 1.70 -15.23
C LEU A 208 -5.16 3.01 -14.43
N VAL A 209 -4.03 3.36 -13.84
CA VAL A 209 -3.75 4.71 -13.35
C VAL A 209 -2.89 5.39 -14.40
N GLY A 210 -3.55 6.09 -15.31
CA GLY A 210 -3.00 6.61 -16.55
C GLY A 210 -2.20 7.91 -16.39
N GLU A 211 -2.19 8.72 -17.43
CA GLU A 211 -1.49 10.01 -17.47
C GLU A 211 -2.23 11.13 -16.72
N GLY A 212 -1.48 12.19 -16.40
CA GLY A 212 -2.04 13.40 -15.79
C GLY A 212 -2.44 13.24 -14.32
N ILE A 213 -2.00 12.20 -13.64
CA ILE A 213 -2.23 12.02 -12.20
C ILE A 213 -1.20 12.82 -11.42
N ASN A 214 -1.69 13.72 -10.56
CA ASN A 214 -0.86 14.44 -9.59
C ASN A 214 -1.24 13.99 -8.19
N CYS A 215 -0.26 13.83 -7.32
CA CYS A 215 -0.49 13.44 -5.94
C CYS A 215 0.31 14.38 -5.05
N TYR A 216 -0.40 15.07 -4.17
CA TYR A 216 0.18 16.08 -3.30
C TYR A 216 0.29 15.53 -1.88
N PRO A 217 1.37 15.88 -1.16
CA PRO A 217 1.47 15.55 0.25
C PRO A 217 0.43 16.35 1.04
N THR A 218 0.23 15.98 2.30
CA THR A 218 -0.58 16.77 3.23
C THR A 218 -0.06 18.20 3.34
N ASP A 219 -0.93 19.21 3.46
CA ASP A 219 -0.53 20.64 3.44
C ASP A 219 0.52 20.99 4.51
N ASP A 220 0.59 20.24 5.61
CA ASP A 220 1.56 20.43 6.71
C ASP A 220 2.80 19.51 6.63
N ALA A 221 2.93 18.73 5.55
CA ALA A 221 4.04 17.81 5.39
C ALA A 221 5.24 18.44 4.67
N PHE A 222 6.43 18.07 5.14
CA PHE A 222 7.64 18.25 4.35
C PHE A 222 7.54 17.46 3.05
N GLU A 223 7.72 18.15 1.93
CA GLU A 223 7.95 17.54 0.63
C GLU A 223 9.12 16.53 0.74
N GLY A 224 8.99 15.39 0.04
CA GLY A 224 9.99 14.31 0.07
C GLY A 224 9.80 13.29 1.20
N VAL A 225 8.89 13.49 2.15
CA VAL A 225 8.56 12.46 3.14
C VAL A 225 7.49 11.52 2.59
N ALA A 226 7.91 10.30 2.22
CA ALA A 226 7.08 9.29 1.55
C ALA A 226 5.72 9.07 2.21
N GLN A 227 5.65 9.04 3.54
CA GLN A 227 4.42 8.72 4.29
C GLN A 227 3.26 9.68 4.07
N ASN A 228 3.56 10.87 3.54
CA ASN A 228 2.58 11.93 3.32
C ASN A 228 1.92 11.84 1.94
N TYR A 229 2.34 10.92 1.09
CA TYR A 229 1.72 10.68 -0.21
C TYR A 229 0.72 9.51 -0.14
N ILE A 230 -0.24 9.51 -1.07
CA ILE A 230 -1.16 8.39 -1.19
C ILE A 230 -0.42 7.11 -1.63
N SER A 231 -0.98 5.97 -1.24
CA SER A 231 -0.55 4.64 -1.68
C SER A 231 -1.56 4.04 -2.64
N LEU A 232 -1.09 3.16 -3.52
CA LEU A 232 -1.94 2.37 -4.41
C LEU A 232 -1.84 0.90 -4.06
N SER A 233 -2.97 0.21 -4.14
CA SER A 233 -3.04 -1.24 -4.03
C SER A 233 -3.95 -1.80 -5.11
N ALA A 234 -3.44 -2.70 -5.93
CA ALA A 234 -4.26 -3.40 -6.92
C ALA A 234 -5.30 -4.31 -6.23
N GLY A 235 -4.98 -4.77 -5.03
CA GLY A 235 -5.87 -5.62 -4.26
C GLY A 235 -6.84 -4.85 -3.37
N HIS A 236 -7.74 -5.59 -2.74
CA HIS A 236 -8.51 -5.08 -1.62
C HIS A 236 -7.61 -4.94 -0.39
N ARG A 237 -7.84 -3.95 0.48
CA ARG A 237 -7.07 -3.81 1.72
C ARG A 237 -7.02 -5.07 2.60
N TYR A 238 -8.17 -5.55 3.07
CA TYR A 238 -8.26 -6.68 4.00
C TYR A 238 -8.48 -8.04 3.36
N ASN A 239 -8.99 -8.08 2.13
CA ASN A 239 -9.49 -9.31 1.55
C ASN A 239 -9.15 -9.39 0.06
N SER A 240 -7.90 -9.72 -0.25
CA SER A 240 -7.65 -10.31 -1.57
C SER A 240 -8.50 -11.56 -1.73
N SER A 241 -9.20 -11.63 -2.84
CA SER A 241 -10.07 -12.75 -3.16
C SER A 241 -9.22 -13.88 -3.75
N LYS A 242 -9.31 -15.05 -3.13
CA LYS A 242 -8.65 -16.27 -3.61
C LYS A 242 -8.93 -16.47 -5.10
N ASN A 243 -7.90 -16.87 -5.86
CA ASN A 243 -7.98 -17.09 -7.31
C ASN A 243 -8.35 -15.83 -8.14
N LYS A 244 -8.08 -14.63 -7.64
CA LYS A 244 -8.09 -13.42 -8.48
C LYS A 244 -6.73 -13.13 -9.08
N THR A 245 -6.76 -12.23 -10.05
CA THR A 245 -5.60 -11.86 -10.83
C THR A 245 -5.56 -10.35 -10.97
N PRO A 246 -5.25 -9.62 -9.87
CA PRO A 246 -5.13 -8.16 -9.93
C PRO A 246 -4.14 -7.76 -11.02
N ASN A 247 -4.49 -6.71 -11.76
CA ASN A 247 -3.66 -6.20 -12.83
C ASN A 247 -3.65 -4.67 -12.79
N LEU A 248 -2.59 -4.09 -12.24
CA LEU A 248 -2.44 -2.66 -12.06
C LEU A 248 -1.33 -2.12 -12.96
N VAL A 249 -1.67 -1.15 -13.81
CA VAL A 249 -0.70 -0.33 -14.56
C VAL A 249 -0.72 1.09 -13.98
N VAL A 250 0.45 1.65 -13.66
CA VAL A 250 0.61 3.03 -13.19
C VAL A 250 1.55 3.78 -14.13
N GLN A 251 1.07 4.88 -14.71
CA GLN A 251 1.78 5.67 -15.74
C GLN A 251 2.20 7.06 -15.25
N SER A 252 1.56 7.61 -14.22
CA SER A 252 1.93 8.92 -13.65
C SER A 252 1.53 9.06 -12.18
N GLY A 253 2.02 10.12 -11.53
CA GLY A 253 1.78 10.45 -10.13
C GLY A 253 2.98 10.18 -9.21
N THR A 254 2.89 10.70 -7.98
CA THR A 254 3.90 10.51 -6.92
C THR A 254 3.28 9.79 -5.74
N TYR A 255 3.81 8.62 -5.40
CA TYR A 255 3.19 7.72 -4.43
C TYR A 255 4.13 7.39 -3.28
N ASN A 256 3.53 7.14 -2.11
CA ASN A 256 4.23 6.51 -1.01
C ASN A 256 4.56 5.06 -1.37
N LYS A 257 3.51 4.28 -1.66
CA LYS A 257 3.62 2.85 -1.94
C LYS A 257 2.80 2.48 -3.16
N ILE A 258 3.28 1.52 -3.94
CA ILE A 258 2.49 0.87 -5.00
C ILE A 258 2.56 -0.63 -4.78
N THR A 259 1.41 -1.26 -4.63
CA THR A 259 1.32 -2.68 -4.31
C THR A 259 0.47 -3.44 -5.33
N GLY A 260 0.95 -4.59 -5.81
CA GLY A 260 0.26 -5.42 -6.79
C GLY A 260 -0.84 -6.31 -6.20
N ALA A 261 -0.97 -6.35 -4.88
CA ALA A 261 -1.98 -7.13 -4.16
C ALA A 261 -2.48 -6.35 -2.95
N SER A 262 -3.30 -7.01 -2.12
CA SER A 262 -3.88 -6.43 -0.90
C SER A 262 -2.85 -5.80 0.02
N TRP A 263 -3.20 -4.63 0.58
CA TRP A 263 -2.42 -3.92 1.58
C TRP A 263 -3.06 -3.95 2.98
N GLY A 264 -2.42 -4.58 3.97
CA GLY A 264 -2.89 -4.48 5.36
C GLY A 264 -2.32 -5.55 6.31
N THR A 265 -2.22 -5.22 7.60
CA THR A 265 -1.65 -6.09 8.65
C THR A 265 -2.58 -7.22 9.13
N VAL A 266 -3.84 -7.24 8.67
CA VAL A 266 -4.88 -8.16 9.13
C VAL A 266 -5.56 -8.94 8.00
N ALA A 267 -4.96 -8.98 6.80
CA ALA A 267 -5.45 -9.86 5.73
C ALA A 267 -5.17 -11.33 6.11
N THR A 268 -6.14 -11.98 6.76
CA THR A 268 -5.99 -13.29 7.42
C THR A 268 -6.19 -14.49 6.49
N ASN A 269 -6.73 -14.33 5.28
CA ASN A 269 -7.15 -15.44 4.42
C ASN A 269 -6.88 -15.27 2.90
N ALA A 270 -6.03 -14.32 2.52
CA ALA A 270 -6.36 -13.54 1.32
C ALA A 270 -5.58 -13.90 0.03
N GLN A 271 -4.48 -14.66 0.07
CA GLN A 271 -3.56 -14.74 -1.08
C GLN A 271 -3.17 -16.12 -1.58
N GLU A 272 -3.96 -17.13 -1.25
CA GLU A 272 -3.82 -18.44 -1.88
C GLU A 272 -4.16 -18.32 -3.38
N ASN A 273 -3.19 -18.68 -4.23
CA ASN A 273 -3.32 -18.73 -5.70
C ASN A 273 -3.69 -17.40 -6.38
N CYS A 274 -3.20 -16.27 -5.87
CA CYS A 274 -3.42 -14.95 -6.49
C CYS A 274 -2.31 -14.62 -7.50
N ASN A 275 -2.68 -14.34 -8.76
CA ASN A 275 -1.73 -13.96 -9.81
C ASN A 275 -1.66 -12.43 -9.92
N VAL A 276 -0.63 -11.84 -9.34
CA VAL A 276 -0.43 -10.40 -9.31
C VAL A 276 0.30 -9.94 -10.56
N ASN A 277 -0.23 -8.92 -11.21
CA ASN A 277 0.45 -8.20 -12.27
C ASN A 277 0.51 -6.71 -11.91
N LEU A 278 1.72 -6.20 -11.76
CA LEU A 278 1.99 -4.79 -11.49
C LEU A 278 2.93 -4.26 -12.55
N THR A 279 2.51 -3.23 -13.29
CA THR A 279 3.36 -2.51 -14.23
C THR A 279 3.47 -1.05 -13.82
N ILE A 280 4.70 -0.54 -13.73
CA ILE A 280 4.99 0.87 -13.48
C ILE A 280 5.74 1.44 -14.68
N GLU A 281 5.25 2.55 -15.21
CA GLU A 281 5.79 3.22 -16.38
C GLU A 281 5.48 4.73 -16.37
N GLY A 282 5.76 5.39 -17.49
CA GLY A 282 5.62 6.83 -17.68
C GLY A 282 6.46 7.64 -16.68
N THR A 283 5.84 8.66 -16.10
CA THR A 283 6.47 9.64 -15.19
C THR A 283 6.18 9.34 -13.71
N THR A 284 5.86 8.09 -13.38
CA THR A 284 5.55 7.67 -12.01
C THR A 284 6.75 7.87 -11.08
N THR A 285 6.51 8.41 -9.89
CA THR A 285 7.49 8.50 -8.80
C THR A 285 7.01 7.68 -7.60
N VAL A 286 7.88 6.87 -7.00
CA VAL A 286 7.57 6.08 -5.79
C VAL A 286 8.62 6.34 -4.71
N LEU A 287 8.19 6.79 -3.54
CA LEU A 287 9.07 7.28 -2.47
C LEU A 287 9.25 6.31 -1.29
N GLY A 288 8.43 5.25 -1.21
CA GLY A 288 8.41 4.35 -0.06
C GLY A 288 8.69 2.91 -0.47
N VAL A 289 7.71 2.23 -1.08
CA VAL A 289 7.85 0.81 -1.47
C VAL A 289 7.07 0.49 -2.75
N VAL A 290 7.71 -0.23 -3.67
CA VAL A 290 7.02 -1.04 -4.68
C VAL A 290 6.96 -2.47 -4.18
N SER A 291 5.79 -3.10 -4.16
CA SER A 291 5.70 -4.50 -3.74
C SER A 291 4.70 -5.30 -4.55
N GLY A 292 5.01 -6.56 -4.85
CA GLY A 292 4.02 -7.46 -5.44
C GLY A 292 2.88 -7.75 -4.48
N THR A 293 3.20 -7.93 -3.20
CA THR A 293 2.22 -8.08 -2.13
C THR A 293 2.76 -7.54 -0.81
N VAL A 294 1.92 -7.16 0.14
CA VAL A 294 2.30 -6.66 1.47
C VAL A 294 1.36 -7.26 2.50
N ASN A 295 1.53 -8.56 2.79
CA ASN A 295 0.75 -9.24 3.82
C ASN A 295 1.67 -9.91 4.84
N THR A 296 1.46 -9.61 6.11
CA THR A 296 2.27 -10.10 7.22
C THR A 296 1.85 -11.48 7.73
N LYS A 297 0.69 -12.02 7.32
CA LYS A 297 0.07 -13.18 8.01
C LYS A 297 -0.47 -14.32 7.15
N SER A 298 -0.69 -14.15 5.84
CA SER A 298 -1.24 -15.23 4.99
C SER A 298 -0.17 -15.84 4.08
N PRO A 299 -0.15 -17.16 3.84
CA PRO A 299 0.70 -17.75 2.81
C PRO A 299 0.35 -17.20 1.42
N PHE A 300 1.36 -16.92 0.61
CA PHE A 300 1.20 -16.60 -0.81
C PHE A 300 1.51 -17.84 -1.66
N GLY A 301 0.57 -18.22 -2.53
CA GLY A 301 0.68 -19.41 -3.39
C GLY A 301 0.48 -19.16 -4.88
N GLY A 302 0.49 -17.89 -5.32
CA GLY A 302 0.29 -17.55 -6.73
C GLY A 302 1.55 -17.03 -7.43
N HIS A 303 1.38 -16.32 -8.53
CA HIS A 303 2.48 -15.70 -9.27
C HIS A 303 2.51 -14.18 -9.05
N VAL A 304 3.66 -13.61 -8.75
CA VAL A 304 3.87 -12.16 -8.78
C VAL A 304 4.67 -11.80 -10.03
N ASN A 305 4.16 -10.87 -10.83
CA ASN A 305 4.88 -10.25 -11.92
C ASN A 305 4.91 -8.74 -11.70
N ILE A 306 6.08 -8.20 -11.38
CA ILE A 306 6.34 -6.76 -11.33
C ILE A 306 7.13 -6.38 -12.57
N THR A 307 6.67 -5.42 -13.35
CA THR A 307 7.38 -4.85 -14.50
C THR A 307 7.57 -3.36 -14.31
N ILE A 308 8.82 -2.89 -14.39
CA ILE A 308 9.16 -1.48 -14.32
C ILE A 308 9.77 -1.05 -15.65
N ASN A 309 9.05 -0.21 -16.39
CA ASN A 309 9.48 0.29 -17.71
C ASN A 309 10.19 1.64 -17.60
N SER A 310 9.73 2.51 -16.70
CA SER A 310 10.29 3.85 -16.44
C SER A 310 9.76 4.39 -15.11
N GLY A 311 10.15 5.62 -14.75
CA GLY A 311 9.75 6.30 -13.51
C GLY A 311 10.95 6.71 -12.65
N THR A 312 10.67 7.24 -11.46
CA THR A 312 11.66 7.58 -10.43
C THR A 312 11.35 6.80 -9.16
N PHE A 313 12.36 6.16 -8.57
CA PHE A 313 12.19 5.23 -7.46
C PHE A 313 13.16 5.60 -6.33
N GLU A 314 12.60 6.12 -5.25
CA GLU A 314 13.24 6.37 -3.96
C GLU A 314 12.75 5.38 -2.91
N CYS A 315 12.73 4.10 -3.28
CA CYS A 315 12.01 3.08 -2.54
C CYS A 315 12.66 1.70 -2.61
N ASP A 316 12.24 0.81 -1.71
CA ASP A 316 12.48 -0.62 -1.84
C ASP A 316 11.56 -1.24 -2.89
N ILE A 317 12.07 -2.28 -3.57
CA ILE A 317 11.28 -3.09 -4.48
C ILE A 317 11.25 -4.52 -3.96
N ASN A 318 10.07 -4.96 -3.56
CA ASN A 318 9.88 -6.28 -2.97
C ASN A 318 9.00 -7.14 -3.88
N ALA A 319 9.46 -8.32 -4.24
CA ALA A 319 8.61 -9.27 -4.96
C ALA A 319 7.42 -9.67 -4.06
N VAL A 320 7.71 -9.98 -2.79
CA VAL A 320 6.72 -10.37 -1.79
C VAL A 320 7.03 -9.66 -0.46
N GLY A 321 6.07 -8.95 0.12
CA GLY A 321 6.29 -8.10 1.29
C GLY A 321 6.03 -8.80 2.62
N SER A 322 6.96 -8.62 3.56
CA SER A 322 6.90 -8.92 5.00
C SER A 322 7.08 -10.37 5.49
N THR A 323 7.53 -10.42 6.74
CA THR A 323 8.05 -11.55 7.51
C THR A 323 6.90 -12.30 8.18
N GLY A 324 6.70 -13.57 7.78
CA GLY A 324 5.68 -14.43 8.40
C GLY A 324 4.91 -15.30 7.42
N MET A 325 5.04 -15.07 6.11
CA MET A 325 4.41 -15.93 5.12
C MET A 325 5.06 -17.32 5.11
N THR A 326 4.23 -18.34 4.95
CA THR A 326 4.64 -19.69 4.52
C THR A 326 4.44 -19.78 3.01
N ASN A 327 5.33 -19.15 2.25
CA ASN A 327 5.36 -19.28 0.79
C ASN A 327 5.82 -20.70 0.47
N THR A 328 4.88 -21.57 0.12
CA THR A 328 5.21 -22.97 -0.13
C THR A 328 5.42 -23.26 -1.62
N ASP A 329 4.77 -22.54 -2.54
CA ASP A 329 4.86 -22.81 -3.99
C ASP A 329 4.80 -21.57 -4.93
N GLY A 330 4.77 -20.33 -4.39
CA GLY A 330 4.61 -19.13 -5.23
C GLY A 330 5.82 -18.83 -6.13
N ILE A 331 5.58 -18.20 -7.29
CA ILE A 331 6.61 -17.71 -8.23
C ILE A 331 6.64 -16.19 -8.18
N ALA A 332 7.81 -15.57 -8.13
CA ALA A 332 7.92 -14.11 -8.16
C ALA A 332 8.90 -13.64 -9.24
N LYS A 333 8.47 -12.75 -10.12
CA LYS A 333 9.27 -12.21 -11.22
C LYS A 333 9.26 -10.70 -11.17
N ILE A 334 10.44 -10.10 -11.11
CA ILE A 334 10.63 -8.66 -11.24
C ILE A 334 11.38 -8.43 -12.56
N LYS A 335 10.79 -7.68 -13.48
CA LYS A 335 11.41 -7.26 -14.73
C LYS A 335 11.63 -5.75 -14.69
N ILE A 336 12.87 -5.29 -14.90
CA ILE A 336 13.21 -3.88 -14.88
C ILE A 336 13.85 -3.51 -16.23
N ASN A 337 13.09 -2.79 -17.06
CA ASN A 337 13.48 -2.35 -18.39
C ASN A 337 14.04 -0.91 -18.38
N GLY A 338 13.70 -0.12 -17.37
CA GLY A 338 14.16 1.27 -17.23
C GLY A 338 13.70 1.92 -15.93
N GLY A 339 14.02 3.21 -15.76
CA GLY A 339 13.71 4.01 -14.57
C GLY A 339 14.94 4.69 -13.97
N ASN A 340 14.71 5.60 -13.02
CA ASN A 340 15.73 6.29 -12.26
C ASN A 340 15.62 5.88 -10.79
N PHE A 341 16.62 5.16 -10.27
CA PHE A 341 16.61 4.59 -8.92
C PHE A 341 17.53 5.43 -8.05
N ILE A 342 16.94 6.34 -7.29
CA ILE A 342 17.64 7.28 -6.42
C ILE A 342 17.47 6.74 -5.01
N ASN A 343 18.53 6.44 -4.26
CA ASN A 343 18.35 5.92 -2.89
C ASN A 343 17.37 4.72 -2.81
N ALA A 344 17.36 3.84 -3.81
CA ALA A 344 16.66 2.56 -3.70
C ALA A 344 17.53 1.63 -2.86
N TRP A 345 17.05 1.20 -1.68
CA TRP A 345 17.91 0.51 -0.71
C TRP A 345 18.02 -0.98 -1.02
N SER A 346 16.97 -1.56 -1.64
CA SER A 346 16.98 -2.98 -1.93
C SER A 346 15.98 -3.40 -3.02
N ILE A 347 16.38 -4.42 -3.78
CA ILE A 347 15.47 -5.23 -4.58
C ILE A 347 15.46 -6.63 -3.97
N ASN A 348 14.41 -6.94 -3.21
CA ASN A 348 14.34 -8.20 -2.49
C ASN A 348 13.27 -9.13 -3.05
N GLN A 349 13.55 -10.43 -2.93
CA GLN A 349 12.51 -11.45 -3.01
C GLN A 349 11.49 -11.30 -1.87
N SER A 350 11.99 -10.99 -0.65
CA SER A 350 11.19 -10.78 0.55
C SER A 350 11.70 -9.60 1.36
N ALA A 351 10.80 -8.80 1.96
CA ALA A 351 11.21 -7.75 2.90
C ALA A 351 12.07 -8.34 4.05
N MET A 352 13.07 -7.58 4.49
CA MET A 352 14.10 -7.99 5.45
C MET A 352 13.53 -8.73 6.68
N GLY A 353 14.10 -9.90 6.99
CA GLY A 353 13.79 -10.71 8.19
C GLY A 353 12.91 -11.95 7.95
N ALA A 354 12.61 -12.31 6.70
CA ALA A 354 11.86 -13.51 6.38
C ALA A 354 12.79 -14.74 6.42
N THR A 355 12.94 -15.34 7.60
CA THR A 355 13.97 -16.36 7.83
C THR A 355 13.64 -17.75 7.29
N ASN A 356 12.41 -18.03 6.84
CA ASN A 356 11.98 -19.42 6.65
C ASN A 356 11.18 -19.79 5.40
N ASN A 357 10.73 -18.88 4.52
CA ASN A 357 9.91 -19.28 3.36
C ASN A 357 10.04 -18.34 2.16
N MET A 358 10.92 -18.70 1.23
CA MET A 358 11.09 -18.01 -0.05
C MET A 358 10.12 -18.58 -1.09
N PRO A 359 9.59 -17.76 -2.03
CA PRO A 359 9.02 -18.25 -3.28
C PRO A 359 9.89 -19.35 -3.90
N ALA A 360 9.26 -20.38 -4.48
CA ALA A 360 9.96 -21.53 -5.07
C ALA A 360 10.89 -21.13 -6.22
N ASP A 361 10.53 -20.06 -6.94
CA ASP A 361 11.35 -19.41 -7.94
C ASP A 361 11.20 -17.90 -7.82
N CYS A 362 12.33 -17.20 -7.73
CA CYS A 362 12.37 -15.75 -7.84
C CYS A 362 13.45 -15.33 -8.82
N SER A 363 13.05 -14.55 -9.82
CA SER A 363 13.96 -14.02 -10.82
C SER A 363 13.84 -12.52 -10.92
N VAL A 364 14.99 -11.85 -10.99
CA VAL A 364 15.07 -10.44 -11.39
C VAL A 364 15.71 -10.37 -12.78
N ASP A 365 14.99 -9.75 -13.71
CA ASP A 365 15.37 -9.66 -15.12
C ASP A 365 15.66 -8.21 -15.52
N PHE A 366 16.94 -7.93 -15.75
CA PHE A 366 17.46 -6.67 -16.28
C PHE A 366 17.89 -6.79 -17.74
N SER A 367 17.57 -7.87 -18.45
CA SER A 367 18.10 -8.12 -19.81
C SER A 367 17.77 -7.02 -20.81
N GLU A 368 16.69 -6.27 -20.58
CA GLU A 368 16.24 -5.15 -21.40
C GLU A 368 16.56 -3.77 -20.80
N TRP A 369 17.32 -3.70 -19.71
CA TRP A 369 17.68 -2.44 -19.04
C TRP A 369 18.51 -1.53 -19.96
N LYS A 370 18.09 -0.26 -20.05
CA LYS A 370 18.75 0.77 -20.89
C LYS A 370 19.36 1.95 -20.12
N GLY A 371 19.28 1.97 -18.80
CA GLY A 371 19.77 3.08 -17.98
C GLY A 371 21.30 3.04 -17.76
N ASP A 372 21.87 4.17 -17.34
CA ASP A 372 23.30 4.28 -17.06
C ASP A 372 23.72 3.38 -15.87
N ASP A 373 24.94 2.86 -15.96
CA ASP A 373 25.53 1.83 -15.10
C ASP A 373 25.52 2.15 -13.58
N LEU A 374 25.50 3.44 -13.20
CA LEU A 374 25.68 3.89 -11.81
C LEU A 374 24.46 3.62 -10.90
N ASN A 375 23.25 3.62 -11.46
CA ASN A 375 22.01 3.41 -10.69
C ASN A 375 21.76 1.94 -10.35
N LEU A 376 22.37 1.00 -11.09
CA LEU A 376 22.27 -0.42 -10.78
C LEU A 376 22.96 -0.76 -9.46
N ALA A 377 24.10 -0.12 -9.16
CA ALA A 377 24.93 -0.38 -7.98
C ALA A 377 24.13 -0.41 -6.66
N PHE A 378 23.25 0.57 -6.50
CA PHE A 378 22.39 0.73 -5.34
C PHE A 378 21.37 -0.40 -5.21
N ALA A 379 20.79 -0.84 -6.32
CA ALA A 379 19.84 -1.95 -6.33
C ALA A 379 20.46 -3.29 -5.88
N PHE A 380 21.78 -3.46 -6.06
CA PHE A 380 22.48 -4.71 -5.72
C PHE A 380 23.05 -4.77 -4.29
N GLY A 381 23.11 -3.65 -3.57
CA GLY A 381 23.73 -3.55 -2.24
C GLY A 381 23.13 -4.49 -1.18
N VAL A 382 21.92 -5.00 -1.39
CA VAL A 382 21.24 -5.96 -0.51
C VAL A 382 20.47 -7.02 -1.32
N ILE A 383 21.04 -7.51 -2.44
CA ILE A 383 20.49 -8.75 -3.02
C ILE A 383 20.91 -9.92 -2.14
N THR A 384 20.06 -10.21 -1.18
CA THR A 384 20.06 -11.46 -0.43
C THR A 384 19.12 -12.42 -1.17
N ASP A 385 19.63 -13.61 -1.49
CA ASP A 385 18.82 -14.77 -1.87
C ASP A 385 18.09 -14.76 -3.23
N ILE A 386 18.55 -14.00 -4.23
CA ILE A 386 18.06 -14.16 -5.61
C ILE A 386 18.81 -15.32 -6.29
N THR A 387 18.07 -16.35 -6.72
CA THR A 387 18.62 -17.52 -7.40
C THR A 387 18.91 -17.29 -8.89
N ASN A 388 18.16 -16.37 -9.53
CA ASN A 388 18.22 -16.13 -10.97
C ASN A 388 18.22 -14.62 -11.30
N ILE A 389 19.40 -14.06 -11.62
CA ILE A 389 19.53 -12.70 -12.13
C ILE A 389 19.89 -12.77 -13.62
N LYS A 390 19.09 -12.13 -14.47
CA LYS A 390 19.44 -11.93 -15.89
C LYS A 390 19.97 -10.52 -16.10
N LEU A 391 21.14 -10.42 -16.71
CA LEU A 391 21.81 -9.13 -16.96
C LEU A 391 21.67 -8.72 -18.43
N PRO A 392 21.86 -7.41 -18.73
CA PRO A 392 21.99 -6.94 -20.11
C PRO A 392 23.07 -7.70 -20.88
N GLU A 393 22.88 -7.81 -22.20
CA GLU A 393 23.87 -8.45 -23.08
C GLU A 393 25.27 -7.82 -22.90
N GLY A 394 26.28 -8.67 -22.70
CA GLY A 394 27.67 -8.24 -22.51
C GLY A 394 28.05 -7.87 -21.08
N LYS A 395 27.12 -7.85 -20.12
CA LYS A 395 27.41 -7.68 -18.68
C LYS A 395 27.51 -9.04 -18.01
N THR A 396 28.47 -9.20 -17.10
CA THR A 396 28.72 -10.47 -16.39
C THR A 396 28.46 -10.36 -14.88
N ALA A 397 28.51 -11.47 -14.16
CA ALA A 397 28.40 -11.45 -12.70
C ALA A 397 29.59 -10.70 -12.05
N GLU A 398 30.78 -10.74 -12.65
CA GLU A 398 31.96 -9.99 -12.19
C GLU A 398 31.75 -8.48 -12.31
N TYR A 399 31.05 -8.04 -13.36
CA TYR A 399 30.68 -6.63 -13.53
C TYR A 399 29.82 -6.12 -12.36
N LEU A 400 28.87 -6.93 -11.88
CA LEU A 400 28.10 -6.58 -10.67
C LEU A 400 28.99 -6.54 -9.42
N GLN A 401 29.89 -7.51 -9.24
CA GLN A 401 30.78 -7.53 -8.08
C GLN A 401 31.71 -6.33 -8.05
N GLU A 402 32.21 -5.88 -9.21
CA GLU A 402 33.05 -4.69 -9.32
C GLU A 402 32.27 -3.42 -8.95
N ILE A 403 31.02 -3.31 -9.42
CA ILE A 403 30.13 -2.21 -9.02
C ILE A 403 29.89 -2.20 -7.50
N VAL A 404 29.50 -3.35 -6.92
CA VAL A 404 29.23 -3.47 -5.48
C VAL A 404 30.48 -3.13 -4.67
N LYS A 405 31.65 -3.59 -5.11
CA LYS A 405 32.92 -3.31 -4.44
C LYS A 405 33.29 -1.82 -4.46
N ASN A 406 33.01 -1.11 -5.55
CA ASN A 406 33.27 0.33 -5.64
C ASN A 406 32.26 1.16 -4.83
N TYR A 407 31.13 0.56 -4.44
CA TYR A 407 30.03 1.27 -3.79
C TYR A 407 29.97 1.07 -2.28
N ILE A 408 30.37 -0.10 -1.77
CA ILE A 408 30.60 -0.26 -0.33
C ILE A 408 31.85 0.57 -0.03
N PRO A 409 31.74 1.71 0.71
CA PRO A 409 32.93 2.45 1.08
C PRO A 409 33.85 1.46 1.80
N GLU A 410 35.09 1.31 1.29
CA GLU A 410 36.10 0.52 1.99
C GLU A 410 36.06 0.98 3.44
N GLU A 411 35.76 0.05 4.35
CA GLU A 411 35.65 0.31 5.77
C GLU A 411 36.94 1.05 6.13
N THR A 412 36.87 2.37 6.30
CA THR A 412 38.07 3.14 6.64
C THR A 412 38.50 2.56 7.96
N GLU A 413 39.61 1.82 7.94
CA GLU A 413 40.22 1.33 9.17
C GLU A 413 40.22 2.53 10.11
N PRO A 414 39.63 2.40 11.31
CA PRO A 414 39.55 3.53 12.22
C PRO A 414 40.97 4.05 12.34
N GLU A 415 41.22 5.29 11.92
CA GLU A 415 42.52 5.91 12.12
C GLU A 415 42.82 5.72 13.60
N GLU A 416 43.90 4.98 13.92
CA GLU A 416 44.42 4.89 15.27
C GLU A 416 44.75 6.31 15.70
N THR A 417 43.75 6.97 16.28
CA THR A 417 43.92 8.20 17.00
C THR A 417 44.65 7.78 18.25
N GLU A 418 45.98 7.91 18.25
CA GLU A 418 46.74 7.90 19.48
C GLU A 418 46.00 8.85 20.44
N PRO A 419 45.62 8.38 21.65
CA PRO A 419 44.96 9.25 22.60
C PRO A 419 45.90 10.41 22.89
N GLU A 420 45.59 11.60 22.37
CA GLU A 420 46.27 12.81 22.79
C GLU A 420 46.13 12.91 24.31
N ALA A 421 47.26 12.84 25.00
CA ALA A 421 47.32 12.97 26.44
C ALA A 421 46.73 14.33 26.83
N THR A 422 45.46 14.31 27.24
CA THR A 422 44.78 15.48 27.74
C THR A 422 45.38 15.80 29.10
N GLU A 423 46.17 16.87 29.20
CA GLU A 423 46.60 17.36 30.50
C GLU A 423 45.36 17.67 31.36
N PRO A 424 45.37 17.31 32.65
CA PRO A 424 44.23 17.56 33.52
C PRO A 424 44.00 19.08 33.64
N VAL A 425 42.96 19.57 32.98
CA VAL A 425 42.45 20.92 33.20
C VAL A 425 41.92 20.97 34.63
N ALA A 426 42.62 21.72 35.49
CA ALA A 426 42.18 21.99 36.85
C ALA A 426 40.88 22.80 36.83
N THR A 427 39.75 22.14 37.04
CA THR A 427 38.47 22.79 37.35
C THR A 427 38.61 23.54 38.67
N GLN A 428 38.63 24.87 38.59
CA GLN A 428 38.36 25.72 39.76
C GLN A 428 36.88 25.58 40.17
N PRO A 429 36.58 25.61 41.47
CA PRO A 429 35.20 25.56 41.95
C PRO A 429 34.46 26.82 41.50
N VAL A 430 33.35 26.62 40.78
CA VAL A 430 32.40 27.69 40.47
C VAL A 430 31.65 28.03 41.76
N GLU A 431 31.88 29.24 42.28
CA GLU A 431 31.05 29.81 43.34
C GLU A 431 29.62 30.00 42.83
N SER A 432 28.68 29.29 43.44
CA SER A 432 27.25 29.48 43.25
C SER A 432 26.83 30.83 43.84
N GLN A 433 26.43 31.77 42.99
CA GLN A 433 25.71 32.98 43.42
C GLN A 433 24.26 32.64 43.82
N PRO A 434 23.66 33.36 44.80
CA PRO A 434 22.29 33.11 45.24
C PRO A 434 21.29 33.54 44.16
N ALA A 435 20.26 32.70 43.94
CA ALA A 435 19.12 33.02 43.09
C ALA A 435 18.36 34.25 43.64
N GLU A 436 18.16 35.25 42.79
CA GLU A 436 17.22 36.34 43.04
C GLU A 436 15.79 35.79 43.11
N ALA A 437 15.08 36.19 44.16
CA ALA A 437 13.68 35.88 44.39
C ALA A 437 12.82 36.56 43.31
N THR A 438 12.02 35.76 42.62
CA THR A 438 10.93 36.22 41.77
C THR A 438 9.68 36.44 42.63
N ASP A 439 9.01 37.57 42.42
CA ASP A 439 7.81 38.01 43.13
C ASP A 439 6.63 37.04 42.95
N PRO A 440 5.70 36.98 43.94
CA PRO A 440 4.56 36.09 43.88
C PRO A 440 3.52 36.56 42.83
N VAL A 441 3.08 35.62 42.02
CA VAL A 441 1.93 35.72 41.10
C VAL A 441 0.65 35.92 41.92
N GLU A 442 -0.13 36.94 41.56
CA GLU A 442 -1.47 37.22 42.09
C GLU A 442 -2.42 36.03 41.84
N GLU A 443 -3.04 35.55 42.93
CA GLU A 443 -4.20 34.66 42.89
C GLU A 443 -5.37 35.35 42.20
N THR A 444 -5.88 34.74 41.12
CA THR A 444 -7.17 35.11 40.52
C THR A 444 -8.26 34.26 41.15
N GLU A 445 -9.28 34.92 41.72
CA GLU A 445 -10.45 34.31 42.35
C GLU A 445 -11.26 33.43 41.37
N PRO A 446 -11.81 32.28 41.81
CA PRO A 446 -12.81 31.56 41.04
C PRO A 446 -14.20 32.17 41.24
N GLU A 447 -14.85 32.55 40.14
CA GLU A 447 -16.24 32.98 40.14
C GLU A 447 -17.19 31.83 40.53
N ALA A 448 -18.18 32.18 41.35
CA ALA A 448 -19.20 31.31 41.89
C ALA A 448 -20.25 30.93 40.84
N SER A 449 -20.37 29.63 40.55
CA SER A 449 -21.54 29.06 39.87
C SER A 449 -22.60 28.65 40.89
N THR A 450 -23.81 29.19 40.71
CA THR A 450 -25.04 28.89 41.45
C THR A 450 -25.59 27.50 41.06
N PRO A 451 -26.19 26.74 42.00
CA PRO A 451 -26.84 25.47 41.67
C PRO A 451 -28.31 25.67 41.31
N SER A 452 -28.71 25.05 40.20
CA SER A 452 -30.11 24.82 39.83
C SER A 452 -30.61 23.54 40.49
N GLU A 453 -31.74 23.63 41.19
CA GLU A 453 -32.50 22.50 41.71
C GLU A 453 -33.00 21.59 40.58
N GLY A 454 -33.02 20.29 40.84
CA GLY A 454 -33.57 19.27 39.96
C GLY A 454 -33.49 17.89 40.61
N GLU A 455 -34.51 17.58 41.41
CA GLU A 455 -34.77 16.26 42.00
C GLU A 455 -34.94 15.18 40.91
N GLY A 456 -34.47 13.97 41.22
CA GLY A 456 -34.70 12.78 40.39
C GLY A 456 -34.02 11.56 40.97
N GLU A 457 -34.73 10.87 41.86
CA GLU A 457 -34.40 9.55 42.41
C GLU A 457 -34.25 8.51 41.27
N ASP A 458 -33.19 7.70 41.29
CA ASP A 458 -33.34 6.25 41.07
C ASP A 458 -32.12 5.47 41.60
N GLU A 459 -32.40 4.43 42.37
CA GLU A 459 -31.44 3.53 43.00
C GLU A 459 -31.07 2.38 42.04
N GLY A 460 -29.79 2.22 41.73
CA GLY A 460 -29.30 1.10 40.94
C GLY A 460 -27.92 0.62 41.41
N LYS A 461 -27.91 -0.28 42.40
CA LYS A 461 -26.72 -1.03 42.84
C LYS A 461 -26.18 -1.91 41.71
N ALA A 462 -24.86 -1.87 41.49
CA ALA A 462 -24.13 -2.98 40.87
C ALA A 462 -22.74 -3.08 41.49
N ASP A 463 -22.39 -4.30 41.87
CA ASP A 463 -21.28 -4.71 42.72
C ASP A 463 -19.90 -4.48 42.08
N GLU A 464 -18.95 -4.03 42.90
CA GLU A 464 -17.52 -4.07 42.61
C GLU A 464 -17.03 -5.52 42.55
N LYS A 465 -16.46 -5.92 41.42
CA LYS A 465 -15.59 -7.10 41.33
C LYS A 465 -14.14 -6.64 41.18
N GLU A 466 -13.38 -6.87 42.25
CA GLU A 466 -11.92 -6.96 42.20
C GLU A 466 -11.51 -8.12 41.28
N GLU A 467 -10.80 -7.83 40.19
CA GLU A 467 -9.98 -8.82 39.48
C GLU A 467 -8.50 -8.48 39.68
N GLY A 468 -7.90 -9.16 40.65
CA GLY A 468 -6.45 -9.35 40.73
C GLY A 468 -6.01 -10.40 39.70
N GLY A 469 -4.98 -10.09 38.91
CA GLY A 469 -4.50 -11.01 37.88
C GLY A 469 -3.06 -10.77 37.41
N ASN A 470 -2.14 -11.63 37.88
CA ASN A 470 -1.01 -12.20 37.14
C ASN A 470 0.15 -11.32 36.61
N GLY A 471 0.64 -10.37 37.41
CA GLY A 471 1.93 -9.69 37.11
C GLY A 471 3.20 -10.56 37.31
N TRP A 472 3.12 -11.72 37.96
CA TRP A 472 4.31 -12.51 38.33
C TRP A 472 4.82 -13.48 37.25
N ILE A 473 3.96 -13.87 36.30
CA ILE A 473 4.31 -14.80 35.22
C ILE A 473 5.29 -14.16 34.22
N LEU A 474 5.18 -12.85 34.00
CA LEU A 474 6.07 -12.11 33.11
C LEU A 474 7.51 -12.09 33.64
N TRP A 475 7.70 -11.96 34.96
CA TRP A 475 9.03 -11.96 35.58
C TRP A 475 9.71 -13.32 35.54
N VAL A 476 8.93 -14.42 35.62
CA VAL A 476 9.49 -15.79 35.50
C VAL A 476 9.97 -16.07 34.07
N ALA A 477 9.29 -15.56 33.05
CA ALA A 477 9.71 -15.71 31.65
C ALA A 477 11.01 -14.94 31.34
N ILE A 478 11.18 -13.74 31.90
CA ILE A 478 12.38 -12.92 31.72
C ILE A 478 13.61 -13.60 32.35
N VAL A 479 13.47 -14.15 33.56
CA VAL A 479 14.58 -14.84 34.23
C VAL A 479 15.00 -16.11 33.48
N ALA A 480 14.05 -16.87 32.91
CA ALA A 480 14.37 -18.05 32.12
C ALA A 480 15.13 -17.70 30.82
N GLY A 481 14.78 -16.58 30.16
CA GLY A 481 15.48 -16.11 28.95
C GLY A 481 16.95 -15.75 29.21
N VAL A 482 17.23 -15.07 30.32
CA VAL A 482 18.61 -14.66 30.68
C VAL A 482 19.51 -15.86 30.96
N VAL A 483 18.99 -16.92 31.58
CA VAL A 483 19.77 -18.14 31.87
C VAL A 483 20.14 -18.89 30.59
N VAL A 484 19.24 -18.93 29.59
CA VAL A 484 19.50 -19.58 28.30
C VAL A 484 20.58 -18.81 27.52
N VAL A 485 20.50 -17.48 27.49
CA VAL A 485 21.51 -16.65 26.81
C VAL A 485 22.89 -16.80 27.46
N ALA A 486 22.97 -16.81 28.79
CA ALA A 486 24.23 -17.04 29.50
C ALA A 486 24.83 -18.43 29.20
N ALA A 487 24.00 -19.47 29.13
CA ALA A 487 24.45 -20.82 28.79
C ALA A 487 25.00 -20.91 27.35
N ILE A 488 24.36 -20.23 26.39
CA ILE A 488 24.81 -20.16 25.00
C ILE A 488 26.17 -19.44 24.90
N ILE A 489 26.34 -18.32 25.60
CA ILE A 489 27.61 -17.57 25.63
C ILE A 489 28.74 -18.44 26.18
N VAL A 490 28.50 -19.22 27.24
CA VAL A 490 29.51 -20.13 27.81
C VAL A 490 29.89 -21.25 26.82
N VAL A 491 28.94 -21.77 26.05
CA VAL A 491 29.21 -22.78 25.02
C VAL A 491 30.04 -22.20 23.87
N VAL A 492 29.71 -20.98 23.41
CA VAL A 492 30.45 -20.28 22.36
C VAL A 492 31.88 -19.96 22.80
N LEU A 493 32.06 -19.50 24.04
CA LEU A 493 33.39 -19.20 24.59
C LEU A 493 34.24 -20.46 24.83
N LYS A 494 33.62 -21.60 25.18
CA LYS A 494 34.34 -22.88 25.26
C LYS A 494 34.74 -23.42 23.90
N LYS A 495 33.94 -23.20 22.85
CA LYS A 495 34.27 -23.62 21.48
C LYS A 495 35.42 -22.82 20.85
N LYS A 496 35.71 -21.62 21.35
CA LYS A 496 36.79 -20.75 20.83
C LYS A 496 38.16 -21.03 21.45
N LYS A 497 38.27 -21.98 22.40
CA LYS A 497 39.50 -22.33 23.12
C LYS A 497 40.07 -23.71 22.82
N ASN A 498 39.45 -24.46 21.91
CA ASN A 498 40.03 -25.64 21.26
C ASN A 498 40.16 -25.35 19.77
#